data_AF-A0A510XT56-F1
#
_entry.id   AF-A0A510XT56-F1
#
_cell.length_a   1.000
_cell.length_b   1.000
_cell.length_c   1.000
_cell.angle_alpha   90.00
_cell.angle_beta   90.00
_cell.angle_gamma   90.00
#
_symmetry.space_group_name_H-M   'P 1'
#
loop_
_entity.id
_entity.type
_entity.pdbx_description
1 polymer ?
#
loop_
_entity_poly.entity_id
_entity_poly.type
_entity_poly.pdbx_seq_one_letter_code
_entity_poly.pdbx_strand_id
1 'polypeptide(L)'
;MAFEFNNIKGKQPLVDYPWRTEVDRLLNWLEGQDPHIHAFCFDLMISCAYIDATSGVEKSIEQCSHISSEYNSHLGFINLCSPCYTNKNKWTYQKAVKPQSGALGKLSSEMILRFIEKLYPELSEVLVIGGSEAADAVLKHKSGLIIFAEVKSAPLVTYPFVFNVPESCLSGNHEKLTITTSQLRSSSSAIFLHGIGPIPLGTLEGALWPFKPLVDFLIDESNKTIINDSINEWLSAKAAYTHKDRTNKMFFLANASGSPPKIAKDLDGWPKKESISDSKTSAGMDRTDDIKKAIYQSLKIGTNLKGDSRLKTAIISNLPAYRHGGEYVTPFTDMMWGLEKDFKTIDGHEAILSKDLRRAFDFIITLEEPILRDMKI
;
A
#
# COMPACT_ATOMS: atom_id res chain seq x y z
N MET A 1 29.85 -7.79 -14.31
CA MET A 1 29.00 -9.00 -14.32
C MET A 1 27.92 -8.78 -15.36
N ALA A 2 27.84 -9.61 -16.40
CA ALA A 2 26.71 -9.58 -17.32
C ALA A 2 25.51 -10.23 -16.60
N PHE A 3 24.37 -9.55 -16.55
CA PHE A 3 23.16 -10.12 -15.97
C PHE A 3 22.63 -11.23 -16.89
N GLU A 4 22.48 -12.45 -16.38
CA GLU A 4 21.85 -13.54 -17.14
C GLU A 4 20.33 -13.41 -17.10
N PHE A 5 19.78 -12.55 -17.96
CA PHE A 5 18.33 -12.28 -18.03
C PHE A 5 17.48 -13.50 -18.39
N ASN A 6 18.06 -14.49 -19.08
CA ASN A 6 17.36 -15.69 -19.54
C ASN A 6 17.10 -16.72 -18.43
N ASN A 7 17.70 -16.57 -17.24
CA ASN A 7 17.64 -17.53 -16.14
C ASN A 7 16.95 -16.99 -14.87
N ILE A 8 16.19 -15.89 -14.99
CA ILE A 8 15.51 -15.27 -13.85
C ILE A 8 14.42 -16.22 -13.32
N LYS A 9 14.64 -16.75 -12.12
CA LYS A 9 13.65 -17.53 -11.39
C LYS A 9 12.89 -16.61 -10.47
N GLY A 10 11.59 -16.46 -10.72
CA GLY A 10 10.65 -15.78 -9.84
C GLY A 10 9.45 -16.66 -9.54
N LYS A 11 8.56 -16.16 -8.68
CA LYS A 11 7.27 -16.78 -8.38
C LYS A 11 6.14 -15.83 -8.72
N GLN A 12 4.94 -16.37 -8.93
CA GLN A 12 3.75 -15.54 -9.11
C GLN A 12 3.44 -14.74 -7.83
N PRO A 13 2.91 -13.51 -7.95
CA PRO A 13 2.46 -12.72 -6.82
C PRO A 13 1.43 -13.48 -5.97
N LEU A 14 1.63 -13.40 -4.66
CA LEU A 14 0.74 -13.97 -3.64
C LEU A 14 0.57 -15.51 -3.68
N VAL A 15 1.38 -16.24 -4.44
CA VAL A 15 1.21 -17.71 -4.57
C VAL A 15 1.31 -18.48 -3.24
N ASP A 16 2.02 -17.91 -2.26
CA ASP A 16 2.22 -18.53 -0.95
C ASP A 16 1.06 -18.25 0.04
N TYR A 17 0.06 -17.45 -0.35
CA TYR A 17 -1.02 -17.03 0.55
C TYR A 17 -2.34 -17.72 0.21
N PRO A 18 -2.99 -18.39 1.17
CA PRO A 18 -4.21 -19.15 0.93
C PRO A 18 -5.39 -18.27 0.50
N TRP A 19 -5.38 -16.99 0.85
CA TRP A 19 -6.40 -16.01 0.52
C TRP A 19 -6.20 -15.32 -0.84
N ARG A 20 -5.19 -15.72 -1.63
CA ARG A 20 -4.95 -15.20 -3.00
C ARG A 20 -6.21 -15.26 -3.86
N THR A 21 -7.00 -16.32 -3.75
CA THR A 21 -8.22 -16.50 -4.54
C THR A 21 -9.29 -15.44 -4.23
N GLU A 22 -9.35 -14.94 -3.00
CA GLU A 22 -10.28 -13.86 -2.63
C GLU A 22 -9.82 -12.53 -3.21
N VAL A 23 -8.51 -12.25 -3.21
CA VAL A 23 -7.94 -11.10 -3.90
C VAL A 23 -8.21 -11.18 -5.41
N ASP A 24 -8.13 -12.36 -6.02
CA ASP A 24 -8.49 -12.54 -7.43
C ASP A 24 -9.96 -12.28 -7.72
N ARG A 25 -10.86 -12.74 -6.84
CA ARG A 25 -12.30 -12.46 -6.95
C ARG A 25 -12.56 -10.95 -6.91
N LEU A 26 -11.92 -10.23 -6.00
CA LEU A 26 -12.00 -8.77 -5.92
C LEU A 26 -11.46 -8.12 -7.19
N LEU A 27 -10.29 -8.54 -7.68
CA LEU A 27 -9.66 -7.95 -8.86
C LEU A 27 -10.47 -8.16 -10.14
N ASN A 28 -11.16 -9.30 -10.28
CA ASN A 28 -12.10 -9.52 -11.36
C ASN A 28 -13.29 -8.54 -11.28
N TRP A 29 -13.79 -8.22 -10.08
CA TRP A 29 -14.85 -7.22 -9.89
C TRP A 29 -14.36 -5.78 -10.12
N LEU A 30 -13.08 -5.51 -9.88
CA LEU A 30 -12.45 -4.21 -10.13
C LEU A 30 -12.14 -3.94 -11.61
N GLU A 31 -12.24 -4.95 -12.49
CA GLU A 31 -12.02 -4.79 -13.92
C GLU A 31 -12.98 -3.73 -14.50
N GLY A 32 -12.42 -2.71 -15.15
CA GLY A 32 -13.18 -1.60 -15.73
C GLY A 32 -13.71 -0.57 -14.71
N GLN A 33 -13.43 -0.73 -13.42
CA GLN A 33 -13.76 0.28 -12.41
C GLN A 33 -12.75 1.44 -12.37
N ASP A 34 -13.15 2.53 -11.73
CA ASP A 34 -12.31 3.73 -11.59
C ASP A 34 -11.01 3.41 -10.82
N PRO A 35 -9.84 3.90 -11.27
CA PRO A 35 -8.55 3.75 -10.60
C PRO A 35 -8.55 4.07 -9.09
N HIS A 36 -9.34 5.04 -8.64
CA HIS A 36 -9.47 5.39 -7.23
C HIS A 36 -10.06 4.23 -6.40
N ILE A 37 -10.94 3.43 -6.99
CA ILE A 37 -11.53 2.25 -6.36
C ILE A 37 -10.48 1.15 -6.21
N HIS A 38 -9.57 1.02 -7.18
CA HIS A 38 -8.43 0.09 -7.07
C HIS A 38 -7.54 0.46 -5.89
N ALA A 39 -7.18 1.74 -5.77
CA ALA A 39 -6.35 2.23 -4.67
C ALA A 39 -7.02 2.09 -3.29
N PHE A 40 -8.32 2.40 -3.19
CA PHE A 40 -9.10 2.17 -1.97
C PHE A 40 -9.14 0.68 -1.57
N CYS A 41 -9.40 -0.21 -2.53
CA CYS A 41 -9.42 -1.65 -2.30
C CYS A 41 -8.04 -2.19 -1.92
N PHE A 42 -6.97 -1.63 -2.47
CA PHE A 42 -5.61 -1.96 -2.07
C PHE A 42 -5.38 -1.67 -0.58
N ASP A 43 -5.77 -0.49 -0.09
CA ASP A 43 -5.63 -0.10 1.32
C ASP A 43 -6.40 -1.05 2.27
N LEU A 44 -7.60 -1.48 1.86
CA LEU A 44 -8.41 -2.47 2.59
C LEU A 44 -7.73 -3.84 2.63
N MET A 45 -7.26 -4.34 1.49
CA MET A 45 -6.57 -5.63 1.40
C MET A 45 -5.27 -5.64 2.18
N ILE A 46 -4.53 -4.53 2.21
CA ILE A 46 -3.34 -4.38 3.04
C ILE A 46 -3.69 -4.40 4.54
N SER A 47 -4.79 -3.77 4.94
CA SER A 47 -5.25 -3.82 6.34
C SER A 47 -5.58 -5.27 6.76
N CYS A 48 -6.20 -6.05 5.86
CA CYS A 48 -6.44 -7.48 6.04
C CYS A 48 -5.14 -8.29 6.13
N ALA A 49 -4.19 -8.04 5.23
CA ALA A 49 -2.90 -8.71 5.24
C ALA A 49 -2.09 -8.37 6.51
N TYR A 50 -2.22 -7.15 7.05
CA TYR A 50 -1.53 -6.76 8.26
C TYR A 50 -2.03 -7.50 9.49
N ILE A 51 -3.34 -7.68 9.65
CA ILE A 51 -3.86 -8.44 10.79
C ILE A 51 -3.52 -9.93 10.66
N ASP A 52 -3.63 -10.50 9.45
CA ASP A 52 -3.29 -11.90 9.16
C ASP A 52 -1.81 -12.21 9.45
N ALA A 53 -0.91 -11.29 9.07
CA ALA A 53 0.53 -11.45 9.28
C ALA A 53 1.03 -11.04 10.68
N THR A 54 0.16 -10.52 11.55
CA THR A 54 0.54 -10.11 12.90
C THR A 54 0.34 -11.27 13.87
N SER A 55 1.41 -11.67 14.56
CA SER A 55 1.33 -12.65 15.64
C SER A 55 0.94 -11.99 16.96
N GLY A 56 0.15 -12.70 17.78
CA GLY A 56 -0.20 -12.24 19.13
C GLY A 56 -1.11 -11.01 19.16
N VAL A 57 -2.01 -10.88 18.17
CA VAL A 57 -2.96 -9.76 18.05
C VAL A 57 -3.76 -9.54 19.33
N GLU A 58 -4.09 -10.61 20.07
CA GLU A 58 -4.86 -10.55 21.31
C GLU A 58 -4.22 -9.67 22.39
N LYS A 59 -2.88 -9.52 22.37
CA LYS A 59 -2.12 -8.72 23.36
C LYS A 59 -2.12 -7.22 23.07
N SER A 60 -2.72 -6.83 21.95
CA SER A 60 -2.68 -5.47 21.43
C SER A 60 -4.08 -4.88 21.21
N ILE A 61 -5.13 -5.63 21.51
CA ILE A 61 -6.51 -5.14 21.45
C ILE A 61 -6.78 -4.31 22.71
N GLU A 62 -7.37 -3.14 22.50
CA GLU A 62 -7.80 -2.21 23.55
C GLU A 62 -9.32 -2.09 23.55
N GLN A 63 -9.94 -1.92 24.72
CA GLN A 63 -11.36 -1.59 24.81
C GLN A 63 -11.61 -0.17 24.29
N CYS A 64 -12.72 0.06 23.59
CA CYS A 64 -13.14 1.41 23.22
C CYS A 64 -14.66 1.56 23.27
N SER A 65 -15.14 2.50 24.09
CA SER A 65 -16.57 2.80 24.26
C SER A 65 -17.15 3.73 23.19
N HIS A 66 -16.35 4.15 22.21
CA HIS A 66 -16.76 5.06 21.14
C HIS A 66 -16.96 4.36 19.80
N ILE A 67 -16.97 3.04 19.79
CA ILE A 67 -17.39 2.22 18.66
C ILE A 67 -18.93 2.13 18.66
N SER A 68 -19.53 1.72 17.55
CA SER A 68 -20.96 1.36 17.50
C SER A 68 -21.32 0.33 18.58
N SER A 69 -22.59 0.28 19.00
CA SER A 69 -23.05 -0.58 20.11
C SER A 69 -22.78 -2.08 19.96
N GLU A 70 -22.49 -2.56 18.75
CA GLU A 70 -22.21 -3.96 18.46
C GLU A 70 -20.77 -4.40 18.75
N TYR A 71 -19.83 -3.47 18.91
CA TYR A 71 -18.40 -3.76 19.14
C TYR A 71 -17.89 -2.92 20.31
N ASN A 72 -16.97 -3.47 21.09
CA ASN A 72 -16.51 -2.87 22.35
C ASN A 72 -14.99 -2.78 22.46
N SER A 73 -14.26 -3.20 21.42
CA SER A 73 -12.80 -3.19 21.40
C SER A 73 -12.26 -3.00 19.99
N HIS A 74 -11.00 -2.57 19.88
CA HIS A 74 -10.36 -2.27 18.60
C HIS A 74 -8.86 -2.60 18.59
N LEU A 75 -8.34 -2.68 17.38
CA LEU A 75 -6.93 -2.77 17.05
C LEU A 75 -6.69 -1.94 15.80
N GLY A 76 -5.65 -1.10 15.76
CA GLY A 76 -5.35 -0.35 14.54
C GLY A 76 -3.87 -0.22 14.23
N PHE A 77 -3.63 0.28 13.03
CA PHE A 77 -2.32 0.29 12.38
C PHE A 77 -1.62 1.65 12.41
N ILE A 78 -2.24 2.65 13.04
CA ILE A 78 -1.64 3.95 13.40
C ILE A 78 -1.80 4.17 14.90
N ASN A 79 -1.07 5.13 15.48
CA ASN A 79 -1.11 5.38 16.92
C ASN A 79 -2.35 6.17 17.38
N LEU A 80 -3.34 6.37 16.51
CA LEU A 80 -4.58 7.10 16.78
C LEU A 80 -5.78 6.15 16.74
N CYS A 81 -6.57 6.14 17.80
CA CYS A 81 -7.84 5.42 17.82
C CYS A 81 -8.84 6.09 16.89
N SER A 82 -9.11 5.46 15.73
CA SER A 82 -10.05 6.03 14.78
C SER A 82 -11.46 6.21 15.35
N PRO A 83 -12.10 5.23 16.02
CA PRO A 83 -13.44 5.44 16.56
C PRO A 83 -13.55 6.66 17.49
N CYS A 84 -12.59 6.84 18.41
CA CYS A 84 -12.53 8.04 19.27
C CYS A 84 -12.39 9.33 18.46
N TYR A 85 -11.54 9.32 17.45
CA TYR A 85 -11.25 10.50 16.65
C TYR A 85 -12.40 10.90 15.73
N THR A 86 -12.96 9.95 14.98
CA THR A 86 -14.04 10.22 14.03
C THR A 86 -15.36 10.53 14.74
N ASN A 87 -15.69 9.76 15.79
CA ASN A 87 -17.03 9.82 16.40
C ASN A 87 -17.13 10.84 17.53
N LYS A 88 -16.01 11.16 18.20
CA LYS A 88 -15.98 12.07 19.37
C LYS A 88 -14.99 13.21 19.25
N ASN A 89 -14.23 13.29 18.16
CA ASN A 89 -13.15 14.28 17.99
C ASN A 89 -12.10 14.22 19.11
N LYS A 90 -11.87 13.02 19.67
CA LYS A 90 -10.95 12.78 20.78
C LYS A 90 -9.65 12.14 20.30
N TRP A 91 -8.51 12.73 20.65
CA TRP A 91 -7.18 12.27 20.26
C TRP A 91 -6.65 11.20 21.20
N THR A 92 -7.22 10.01 21.10
CA THR A 92 -6.82 8.91 21.99
C THR A 92 -5.70 8.11 21.36
N TYR A 93 -4.57 8.06 22.07
CA TYR A 93 -3.42 7.25 21.69
C TYR A 93 -3.76 5.76 21.83
N GLN A 94 -3.39 4.99 20.81
CA GLN A 94 -3.27 3.53 20.86
C GLN A 94 -1.86 3.20 20.37
N LYS A 95 -1.32 2.02 20.69
CA LYS A 95 -0.09 1.58 20.02
C LYS A 95 -0.41 0.92 18.68
N ALA A 96 0.14 1.45 17.60
CA ALA A 96 0.02 0.86 16.27
C ALA A 96 0.52 -0.58 16.27
N VAL A 97 -0.31 -1.47 15.77
CA VAL A 97 0.02 -2.88 15.58
C VAL A 97 0.40 -3.06 14.13
N LYS A 98 1.61 -3.54 13.83
CA LYS A 98 2.07 -3.80 12.47
C LYS A 98 2.84 -5.12 12.41
N PRO A 99 2.83 -5.83 11.27
CA PRO A 99 3.75 -6.93 11.04
C PRO A 99 5.21 -6.48 11.22
N GLN A 100 6.11 -7.45 11.41
CA GLN A 100 7.55 -7.16 11.42
C GLN A 100 7.95 -6.47 10.10
N SER A 101 8.91 -5.53 10.16
CA SER A 101 9.24 -4.64 9.04
C SER A 101 9.58 -5.37 7.73
N GLY A 102 10.25 -6.53 7.80
CA GLY A 102 10.55 -7.36 6.62
C GLY A 102 9.32 -7.99 5.97
N ALA A 103 8.30 -8.33 6.75
CA ALA A 103 7.03 -8.87 6.24
C ALA A 103 6.17 -7.78 5.59
N LEU A 104 6.19 -6.57 6.14
CA LEU A 104 5.37 -5.44 5.65
C LEU A 104 5.68 -5.10 4.19
N GLY A 105 6.96 -4.87 3.86
CA GLY A 105 7.37 -4.52 2.51
C GLY A 105 7.17 -5.66 1.51
N LYS A 106 7.37 -6.92 1.93
CA LYS A 106 7.11 -8.10 1.09
C LYS A 106 5.62 -8.22 0.76
N LEU A 107 4.76 -8.09 1.76
CA LEU A 107 3.30 -8.19 1.59
C LEU A 107 2.77 -7.10 0.67
N SER A 108 3.14 -5.83 0.89
CA SER A 108 2.67 -4.74 0.04
C SER A 108 3.17 -4.87 -1.39
N SER A 109 4.42 -5.34 -1.59
CA SER A 109 4.99 -5.58 -2.91
C SER A 109 4.29 -6.71 -3.67
N GLU A 110 4.07 -7.87 -3.03
CA GLU A 110 3.34 -8.96 -3.67
C GLU A 110 1.88 -8.59 -3.95
N MET A 111 1.22 -7.83 -3.05
CA MET A 111 -0.14 -7.34 -3.25
C MET A 111 -0.24 -6.43 -4.46
N ILE A 112 0.62 -5.39 -4.57
CA ILE A 112 0.55 -4.47 -5.72
C ILE A 112 0.87 -5.20 -7.01
N LEU A 113 1.84 -6.13 -7.02
CA LEU A 113 2.16 -6.91 -8.21
C LEU A 113 0.99 -7.78 -8.66
N ARG A 114 0.17 -8.30 -7.73
CA ARG A 114 -1.05 -9.03 -8.10
C ARG A 114 -2.11 -8.11 -8.70
N PHE A 115 -2.28 -6.91 -8.16
CA PHE A 115 -3.14 -5.89 -8.74
C PHE A 115 -2.68 -5.54 -10.16
N ILE A 116 -1.38 -5.28 -10.35
CA ILE A 116 -0.80 -4.99 -11.67
C ILE A 116 -1.01 -6.17 -12.63
N GLU A 117 -0.76 -7.41 -12.21
CA GLU A 117 -0.95 -8.59 -13.06
C GLU A 117 -2.39 -8.75 -13.55
N LYS A 118 -3.38 -8.37 -12.75
CA LYS A 118 -4.80 -8.57 -13.07
C LYS A 118 -5.45 -7.39 -13.78
N LEU A 119 -5.07 -6.17 -13.44
CA LEU A 119 -5.69 -4.95 -13.97
C LEU A 119 -5.06 -4.48 -15.28
N TYR A 120 -3.90 -5.04 -15.66
CA TYR A 120 -3.17 -4.67 -16.86
C TYR A 120 -3.07 -5.88 -17.81
N PRO A 121 -4.08 -6.08 -18.67
CA PRO A 121 -4.22 -7.29 -19.46
C PRO A 121 -3.14 -7.43 -20.55
N GLU A 122 -2.37 -6.39 -20.88
CA GLU A 122 -1.27 -6.50 -21.84
C GLU A 122 -0.02 -7.15 -21.25
N LEU A 123 0.01 -7.38 -19.95
CA LEU A 123 1.01 -8.19 -19.28
C LEU A 123 0.69 -9.68 -19.46
N SER A 124 1.62 -10.43 -20.03
CA SER A 124 1.52 -11.88 -20.16
C SER A 124 2.03 -12.62 -18.92
N GLU A 125 2.92 -12.00 -18.14
CA GLU A 125 3.47 -12.57 -16.93
C GLU A 125 3.96 -11.48 -15.97
N VAL A 126 3.73 -11.68 -14.67
CA VAL A 126 4.32 -10.87 -13.58
C VAL A 126 4.98 -11.81 -12.59
N LEU A 127 6.26 -11.58 -12.29
CA LEU A 127 7.06 -12.40 -11.40
C LEU A 127 7.67 -11.58 -10.27
N VAL A 128 7.54 -12.10 -9.05
CA VAL A 128 8.25 -11.65 -7.85
C VAL A 128 9.62 -12.32 -7.83
N ILE A 129 10.70 -11.53 -7.80
CA ILE A 129 12.07 -12.06 -7.78
C ILE A 129 12.60 -12.14 -6.35
N GLY A 130 12.40 -11.06 -5.57
CA GLY A 130 12.71 -11.00 -4.13
C GLY A 130 14.20 -11.16 -3.77
N GLY A 131 14.80 -10.13 -3.16
CA GLY A 131 16.09 -10.28 -2.47
C GLY A 131 17.30 -10.59 -3.36
N SER A 132 17.22 -10.34 -4.67
CA SER A 132 18.36 -10.35 -5.59
C SER A 132 18.88 -8.93 -5.81
N GLU A 133 20.16 -8.75 -6.17
CA GLU A 133 20.71 -7.41 -6.46
C GLU A 133 20.14 -6.73 -7.72
N ALA A 134 19.24 -7.42 -8.43
CA ALA A 134 18.79 -7.09 -9.78
C ALA A 134 17.56 -6.18 -9.80
N ALA A 135 16.42 -6.69 -9.32
CA ALA A 135 15.12 -6.05 -9.36
C ALA A 135 14.19 -6.78 -8.36
N ASP A 136 13.14 -6.10 -7.92
CA ASP A 136 12.10 -6.68 -7.07
C ASP A 136 11.15 -7.56 -7.88
N ALA A 137 10.85 -7.15 -9.12
CA ALA A 137 9.92 -7.83 -10.01
C ALA A 137 10.35 -7.79 -11.49
N VAL A 138 9.82 -8.74 -12.26
CA VAL A 138 9.93 -8.78 -13.72
C VAL A 138 8.55 -8.96 -14.34
N LEU A 139 8.22 -8.11 -15.30
CA LEU A 139 6.97 -8.13 -16.04
C LEU A 139 7.26 -8.44 -17.51
N LYS A 140 6.48 -9.32 -18.11
CA LYS A 140 6.53 -9.59 -19.55
C LYS A 140 5.29 -9.01 -20.20
N HIS A 141 5.50 -8.21 -21.24
CA HIS A 141 4.42 -7.62 -22.03
C HIS A 141 4.15 -8.49 -23.26
N LYS A 142 2.90 -8.53 -23.74
CA LYS A 142 2.50 -9.30 -24.92
C LYS A 142 3.26 -8.94 -26.20
N SER A 143 3.74 -7.70 -26.32
CA SER A 143 4.61 -7.26 -27.44
C SER A 143 6.03 -7.84 -27.40
N GLY A 144 6.40 -8.57 -26.35
CA GLY A 144 7.73 -9.14 -26.14
C GLY A 144 8.68 -8.25 -25.35
N LEU A 145 8.21 -7.12 -24.79
CA LEU A 145 9.01 -6.33 -23.83
C LEU A 145 9.18 -7.09 -22.51
N ILE A 146 10.35 -6.92 -21.90
CA ILE A 146 10.67 -7.43 -20.57
C ILE A 146 11.02 -6.23 -19.70
N ILE A 147 10.23 -6.02 -18.65
CA ILE A 147 10.30 -4.85 -17.78
C ILE A 147 10.82 -5.28 -16.42
N PHE A 148 11.94 -4.71 -16.00
CA PHE A 148 12.55 -4.90 -14.69
C PHE A 148 12.07 -3.80 -13.75
N ALA A 149 11.52 -4.18 -12.61
CA ALA A 149 10.87 -3.23 -11.72
C ALA A 149 11.48 -3.21 -10.33
N GLU A 150 11.66 -2.00 -9.81
CA GLU A 150 11.73 -1.77 -8.36
C GLU A 150 10.32 -1.51 -7.83
N VAL A 151 9.97 -2.10 -6.69
CA VAL A 151 8.64 -1.94 -6.09
C VAL A 151 8.74 -1.09 -4.82
N LYS A 152 7.89 -0.07 -4.73
CA LYS A 152 7.71 0.77 -3.53
C LYS A 152 6.23 1.00 -3.31
N SER A 153 5.66 0.30 -2.34
CA SER A 153 4.21 0.33 -2.11
C SER A 153 3.88 0.37 -0.63
N ALA A 154 2.96 1.27 -0.28
CA ALA A 154 2.45 1.46 1.06
C ALA A 154 1.03 2.05 0.98
N PRO A 155 0.11 1.64 1.86
CA PRO A 155 -1.26 2.11 1.82
C PRO A 155 -1.36 3.60 2.21
N LEU A 156 -2.30 4.34 1.61
CA LEU A 156 -2.58 5.72 2.03
C LEU A 156 -3.21 5.72 3.42
N VAL A 157 -4.22 4.89 3.61
CA VAL A 157 -4.97 4.73 4.85
C VAL A 157 -4.95 3.25 5.27
N THR A 158 -4.98 3.00 6.57
CA THR A 158 -5.08 1.65 7.12
C THR A 158 -6.23 1.58 8.09
N TYR A 159 -7.14 0.63 7.87
CA TYR A 159 -8.41 0.57 8.56
C TYR A 159 -8.33 -0.33 9.79
N PRO A 160 -8.70 0.15 10.99
CA PRO A 160 -8.65 -0.66 12.20
C PRO A 160 -9.68 -1.79 12.18
N PHE A 161 -9.40 -2.84 12.94
CA PHE A 161 -10.36 -3.90 13.23
C PHE A 161 -11.04 -3.60 14.56
N VAL A 162 -12.33 -3.92 14.65
CA VAL A 162 -13.13 -3.84 15.88
C VAL A 162 -13.70 -5.21 16.20
N PHE A 163 -13.87 -5.49 17.49
CA PHE A 163 -14.32 -6.78 18.00
C PHE A 163 -15.39 -6.61 19.07
N ASN A 164 -16.29 -7.59 19.13
CA ASN A 164 -17.19 -7.77 20.26
C ASN A 164 -16.65 -8.88 21.16
N VAL A 165 -16.05 -8.49 22.27
CA VAL A 165 -15.49 -9.42 23.25
C VAL A 165 -16.41 -9.55 24.47
N PRO A 166 -16.36 -10.68 25.20
CA PRO A 166 -17.13 -10.81 26.45
C PRO A 166 -16.80 -9.71 27.45
N GLU A 167 -17.80 -9.24 28.22
CA GLU A 167 -17.61 -8.19 29.23
C GLU A 167 -16.54 -8.56 30.27
N SER A 168 -16.39 -9.85 30.58
CA SER A 168 -15.36 -10.36 31.49
C SER A 168 -13.92 -10.11 31.02
N CYS A 169 -13.72 -9.77 29.74
CA CYS A 169 -12.40 -9.47 29.16
C CYS A 169 -12.06 -7.96 29.18
N LEU A 170 -13.03 -7.12 29.53
CA LEU A 170 -12.91 -5.65 29.51
C LEU A 170 -12.19 -5.15 30.77
N SER A 171 -11.24 -4.23 30.60
CA SER A 171 -10.37 -3.73 31.68
C SER A 171 -10.52 -2.22 31.94
N GLY A 172 -11.26 -1.49 31.11
CA GLY A 172 -11.35 -0.03 31.13
C GLY A 172 -11.17 0.56 29.73
N ASN A 173 -11.72 1.75 29.49
CA ASN A 173 -11.63 2.38 28.17
C ASN A 173 -10.17 2.71 27.80
N HIS A 174 -9.73 2.23 26.63
CA HIS A 174 -8.34 2.24 26.17
C HIS A 174 -7.34 1.43 27.00
N GLU A 175 -7.84 0.52 27.83
CA GLU A 175 -7.00 -0.48 28.48
C GLU A 175 -6.95 -1.75 27.64
N LYS A 176 -5.83 -2.47 27.76
CA LYS A 176 -5.65 -3.77 27.10
C LYS A 176 -6.66 -4.79 27.62
N LEU A 177 -7.16 -5.61 26.71
CA LEU A 177 -8.07 -6.69 27.07
C LEU A 177 -7.34 -7.81 27.83
N THR A 178 -8.07 -8.46 28.74
CA THR A 178 -7.68 -9.76 29.31
C THR A 178 -8.42 -10.85 28.55
N ILE A 179 -7.87 -11.24 27.40
CA ILE A 179 -8.51 -12.19 26.47
C ILE A 179 -7.54 -13.26 26.00
N THR A 180 -8.02 -14.50 25.93
CA THR A 180 -7.27 -15.62 25.34
C THR A 180 -7.46 -15.67 23.83
N THR A 181 -6.53 -16.30 23.10
CA THR A 181 -6.67 -16.52 21.66
C THR A 181 -7.96 -17.26 21.29
N SER A 182 -8.39 -18.23 22.12
CA SER A 182 -9.65 -18.96 21.89
C SER A 182 -10.88 -18.07 22.02
N GLN A 183 -10.92 -17.21 23.03
CA GLN A 183 -12.02 -16.26 23.21
C GLN A 183 -12.07 -15.26 22.05
N LEU A 184 -10.92 -14.71 21.67
CA LEU A 184 -10.84 -13.79 20.53
C LEU A 184 -11.30 -14.46 19.23
N ARG A 185 -10.95 -15.74 19.03
CA ARG A 185 -11.36 -16.50 17.85
C ARG A 185 -12.89 -16.61 17.70
N SER A 186 -13.58 -16.76 18.82
CA SER A 186 -15.05 -16.83 18.88
C SER A 186 -15.76 -15.47 18.81
N SER A 187 -15.03 -14.37 18.94
CA SER A 187 -15.61 -13.01 18.93
C SER A 187 -16.02 -12.60 17.52
N SER A 188 -17.14 -11.88 17.41
CA SER A 188 -17.47 -11.19 16.17
C SER A 188 -16.49 -10.03 15.93
N SER A 189 -16.22 -9.78 14.66
CA SER A 189 -15.24 -8.80 14.19
C SER A 189 -15.80 -7.99 13.03
N ALA A 190 -15.24 -6.80 12.85
CA ALA A 190 -15.47 -5.96 11.70
C ALA A 190 -14.21 -5.17 11.34
N ILE A 191 -14.11 -4.72 10.09
CA ILE A 191 -13.18 -3.68 9.70
C ILE A 191 -13.90 -2.33 9.80
N PHE A 192 -13.30 -1.36 10.49
CA PHE A 192 -13.90 -0.07 10.74
C PHE A 192 -13.44 0.95 9.70
N LEU A 193 -14.37 1.33 8.83
CA LEU A 193 -14.15 2.37 7.83
C LEU A 193 -14.25 3.74 8.47
N HIS A 194 -13.15 4.49 8.41
CA HIS A 194 -13.04 5.83 8.97
C HIS A 194 -14.21 6.73 8.56
N GLY A 195 -14.90 7.31 9.53
CA GLY A 195 -16.03 8.22 9.28
C GLY A 195 -17.33 7.55 8.82
N ILE A 196 -17.29 6.28 8.40
CA ILE A 196 -18.43 5.53 7.88
C ILE A 196 -18.98 4.55 8.92
N GLY A 197 -18.13 3.66 9.44
CA GLY A 197 -18.54 2.64 10.41
C GLY A 197 -18.00 1.24 10.10
N PRO A 198 -18.42 0.23 10.87
CA PRO A 198 -17.92 -1.14 10.74
C PRO A 198 -18.56 -1.90 9.57
N ILE A 199 -17.75 -2.66 8.84
CA ILE A 199 -18.19 -3.74 7.95
C ILE A 199 -18.03 -5.08 8.69
N PRO A 200 -19.12 -5.80 8.99
CA PRO A 200 -19.05 -7.09 9.67
C PRO A 200 -18.22 -8.11 8.88
N LEU A 201 -17.28 -8.76 9.57
CA LEU A 201 -16.42 -9.80 9.02
C LEU A 201 -16.70 -11.19 9.61
N GLY A 202 -17.69 -11.30 10.50
CA GLY A 202 -17.98 -12.54 11.22
C GLY A 202 -16.92 -12.83 12.28
N THR A 203 -16.67 -14.11 12.56
CA THR A 203 -15.68 -14.55 13.55
C THR A 203 -14.34 -14.85 12.88
N LEU A 204 -13.26 -14.83 13.66
CA LEU A 204 -11.90 -15.12 13.16
C LEU A 204 -11.72 -16.59 12.74
N GLU A 205 -12.62 -17.48 13.17
CA GLU A 205 -12.66 -18.87 12.71
C GLU A 205 -13.34 -19.04 11.34
N GLY A 206 -13.90 -17.95 10.80
CA GLY A 206 -14.48 -17.93 9.46
C GLY A 206 -13.46 -18.33 8.39
N ALA A 207 -13.93 -19.04 7.37
CA ALA A 207 -13.10 -19.46 6.26
C ALA A 207 -12.42 -18.25 5.58
N LEU A 208 -11.09 -18.29 5.49
CA LEU A 208 -10.26 -17.23 4.90
C LEU A 208 -10.52 -15.82 5.49
N TRP A 209 -10.90 -15.75 6.77
CA TRP A 209 -10.98 -14.48 7.48
C TRP A 209 -9.61 -13.75 7.48
N PRO A 210 -9.55 -12.42 7.30
CA PRO A 210 -10.66 -11.49 7.07
C PRO A 210 -11.03 -11.27 5.59
N PHE A 211 -10.32 -11.90 4.66
CA PHE A 211 -10.39 -11.61 3.22
C PHE A 211 -11.74 -11.96 2.61
N LYS A 212 -12.20 -13.20 2.79
CA LYS A 212 -13.45 -13.67 2.20
C LYS A 212 -14.66 -12.80 2.56
N PRO A 213 -14.98 -12.56 3.84
CA PRO A 213 -16.15 -11.75 4.18
C PRO A 213 -16.04 -10.31 3.70
N LEU A 214 -14.84 -9.72 3.67
CA LEU A 214 -14.64 -8.38 3.14
C LEU A 214 -14.86 -8.34 1.61
N VAL A 215 -14.33 -9.31 0.87
CA VAL A 215 -14.54 -9.40 -0.57
C VAL A 215 -16.00 -9.66 -0.89
N ASP A 216 -16.66 -10.58 -0.17
CA ASP A 216 -18.10 -10.83 -0.32
C ASP A 216 -18.92 -9.55 -0.07
N PHE A 217 -18.54 -8.71 0.89
CA PHE A 217 -19.18 -7.40 1.12
C PHE A 217 -18.95 -6.41 -0.03
N LEU A 218 -17.71 -6.29 -0.51
CA LEU A 218 -17.31 -5.32 -1.54
C LEU A 218 -17.96 -5.59 -2.90
N ILE A 219 -18.13 -6.86 -3.28
CA ILE A 219 -18.67 -7.22 -4.60
C ILE A 219 -20.21 -7.34 -4.61
N ASP A 220 -20.85 -7.24 -3.44
CA ASP A 220 -22.30 -7.28 -3.33
C ASP A 220 -22.88 -5.89 -3.66
N GLU A 221 -23.63 -5.82 -4.77
CA GLU A 221 -24.25 -4.58 -5.26
C GLU A 221 -25.21 -3.94 -4.23
N SER A 222 -25.74 -4.70 -3.28
CA SER A 222 -26.58 -4.14 -2.21
C SER A 222 -25.80 -3.21 -1.27
N ASN A 223 -24.46 -3.34 -1.20
CA ASN A 223 -23.58 -2.52 -0.37
C ASN A 223 -23.00 -1.31 -1.10
N LYS A 224 -23.34 -1.12 -2.38
CA LYS A 224 -22.76 -0.09 -3.27
C LYS A 224 -22.79 1.32 -2.70
N THR A 225 -23.86 1.71 -2.01
CA THR A 225 -23.96 3.04 -1.39
C THR A 225 -22.89 3.24 -0.32
N ILE A 226 -22.74 2.29 0.61
CA ILE A 226 -21.73 2.35 1.68
C ILE A 226 -20.32 2.34 1.08
N ILE A 227 -20.11 1.54 0.03
CA ILE A 227 -18.82 1.47 -0.67
C ILE A 227 -18.48 2.82 -1.32
N ASN A 228 -19.43 3.45 -2.00
CA ASN A 228 -19.24 4.77 -2.60
C ASN A 228 -18.94 5.85 -1.54
N ASP A 229 -19.66 5.84 -0.42
CA ASP A 229 -19.39 6.76 0.69
C ASP A 229 -17.98 6.55 1.26
N SER A 230 -17.54 5.29 1.33
CA SER A 230 -16.20 4.93 1.80
C SER A 230 -15.10 5.36 0.83
N ILE A 231 -15.35 5.25 -0.48
CA ILE A 231 -14.45 5.77 -1.52
C ILE A 231 -14.36 7.30 -1.44
N ASN A 232 -15.48 8.00 -1.18
CA ASN A 232 -15.49 9.44 -0.99
C ASN A 232 -14.67 9.88 0.23
N GLU A 233 -14.77 9.16 1.35
CA GLU A 233 -13.91 9.39 2.53
C GLU A 233 -12.43 9.10 2.21
N TRP A 234 -12.13 8.07 1.42
CA TRP A 234 -10.77 7.79 0.98
C TRP A 234 -10.22 8.91 0.07
N LEU A 235 -11.03 9.41 -0.87
CA LEU A 235 -10.68 10.57 -1.72
C LEU A 235 -10.46 11.84 -0.90
N SER A 236 -11.27 12.05 0.14
CA SER A 236 -11.07 13.13 1.12
C SER A 236 -9.72 12.99 1.83
N ALA A 237 -9.34 11.78 2.23
CA ALA A 237 -8.02 11.49 2.80
C ALA A 237 -6.89 11.75 1.80
N LYS A 238 -7.05 11.33 0.53
CA LYS A 238 -6.07 11.54 -0.54
C LYS A 238 -5.84 13.02 -0.81
N ALA A 239 -6.91 13.81 -0.95
CA ALA A 239 -6.83 15.25 -1.15
C ALA A 239 -6.14 15.93 0.05
N ALA A 240 -6.56 15.59 1.28
CA ALA A 240 -5.97 16.15 2.48
C ALA A 240 -4.49 15.77 2.63
N TYR A 241 -4.13 14.52 2.33
CA TYR A 241 -2.74 14.05 2.33
C TYR A 241 -1.91 14.85 1.34
N THR A 242 -2.36 14.97 0.09
CA THR A 242 -1.65 15.63 -1.02
C THR A 242 -1.38 17.10 -0.69
N HIS A 243 -2.40 17.83 -0.22
CA HIS A 243 -2.30 19.26 0.08
C HIS A 243 -1.81 19.57 1.49
N LYS A 244 -1.51 18.55 2.30
CA LYS A 244 -1.15 18.68 3.72
C LYS A 244 -2.21 19.46 4.52
N ASP A 245 -3.48 19.29 4.16
CA ASP A 245 -4.60 19.99 4.78
C ASP A 245 -4.94 19.37 6.14
N ARG A 246 -4.47 20.02 7.20
CA ARG A 246 -4.72 19.61 8.59
C ARG A 246 -6.10 20.01 9.12
N THR A 247 -6.90 20.73 8.34
CA THR A 247 -8.27 21.10 8.73
C THR A 247 -9.25 19.95 8.46
N ASN A 248 -8.94 19.11 7.47
CA ASN A 248 -9.66 17.89 7.21
C ASN A 248 -9.24 16.78 8.19
N LYS A 249 -10.22 16.17 8.87
CA LYS A 249 -9.98 15.08 9.84
C LYS A 249 -9.26 13.89 9.20
N MET A 250 -9.58 13.56 7.96
CA MET A 250 -9.00 12.40 7.26
C MET A 250 -7.48 12.52 7.07
N PHE A 251 -6.91 13.73 7.11
CA PHE A 251 -5.47 13.94 7.12
C PHE A 251 -4.76 13.15 8.22
N PHE A 252 -5.34 13.10 9.43
CA PHE A 252 -4.73 12.46 10.58
C PHE A 252 -4.93 10.95 10.61
N LEU A 253 -5.81 10.42 9.77
CA LEU A 253 -6.05 8.99 9.60
C LEU A 253 -5.21 8.40 8.45
N ALA A 254 -4.71 9.24 7.54
CA ALA A 254 -3.71 8.83 6.56
C ALA A 254 -2.37 8.47 7.23
N ASN A 255 -1.63 7.53 6.62
CA ASN A 255 -0.27 7.25 7.02
C ASN A 255 0.65 8.44 6.75
N ALA A 256 1.75 8.54 7.51
CA ALA A 256 2.65 9.71 7.50
C ALA A 256 1.93 11.06 7.71
N SER A 257 0.89 11.07 8.55
CA SER A 257 0.20 12.28 9.03
C SER A 257 0.99 13.05 10.09
N GLY A 258 2.00 12.43 10.69
CA GLY A 258 2.88 13.05 11.65
C GLY A 258 2.29 13.07 13.06
N SER A 259 2.33 14.23 13.72
CA SER A 259 1.91 14.40 15.11
C SER A 259 0.53 15.06 15.20
N PRO A 260 -0.23 14.79 16.29
CA PRO A 260 -1.40 15.60 16.63
C PRO A 260 -1.02 17.09 16.79
N PRO A 261 -1.97 18.02 16.57
CA PRO A 261 -1.81 19.41 16.96
C PRO A 261 -1.43 19.55 18.43
N LYS A 262 -0.64 20.57 18.79
CA LYS A 262 -0.18 20.77 20.19
C LYS A 262 -1.35 20.83 21.18
N ILE A 263 -2.40 21.58 20.84
CA ILE A 263 -3.60 21.72 21.68
C ILE A 263 -4.24 20.35 21.96
N ALA A 264 -4.34 19.50 20.94
CA ALA A 264 -4.86 18.15 21.08
C ALA A 264 -3.96 17.28 21.96
N LYS A 265 -2.63 17.38 21.81
CA LYS A 265 -1.67 16.65 22.67
C LYS A 265 -1.86 17.00 24.14
N ASP A 266 -2.00 18.29 24.44
CA ASP A 266 -2.11 18.78 25.81
C ASP A 266 -3.49 18.45 26.40
N LEU A 267 -4.57 18.55 25.60
CA LEU A 267 -5.95 18.30 26.04
C LEU A 267 -6.22 16.80 26.31
N ASP A 268 -5.81 15.93 25.40
CA ASP A 268 -6.12 14.49 25.45
C ASP A 268 -4.97 13.63 26.01
N GLY A 269 -3.89 14.26 26.49
CA GLY A 269 -2.78 13.57 27.16
C GLY A 269 -1.92 12.72 26.22
N TRP A 270 -1.68 13.17 25.00
CA TRP A 270 -0.90 12.41 24.02
C TRP A 270 0.56 12.20 24.49
N PRO A 271 1.14 10.99 24.33
CA PRO A 271 2.51 10.73 24.74
C PRO A 271 3.53 11.63 24.03
N LYS A 272 4.41 12.30 24.81
CA LYS A 272 5.31 13.36 24.30
C LYS A 272 6.19 12.95 23.11
N LYS A 273 6.63 11.70 23.06
CA LYS A 273 7.57 11.17 22.05
C LYS A 273 6.89 10.43 20.91
N GLU A 274 5.57 10.28 20.96
CA GLU A 274 4.84 9.49 19.97
C GLU A 274 4.26 10.37 18.87
N SER A 275 4.28 9.85 17.65
CA SER A 275 3.56 10.41 16.49
C SER A 275 2.34 9.55 16.20
N ILE A 276 1.36 10.05 15.45
CA ILE A 276 0.23 9.24 14.96
C ILE A 276 0.76 8.22 13.95
N SER A 277 1.51 8.71 12.97
CA SER A 277 2.13 7.91 11.93
C SER A 277 3.36 8.64 11.40
N ASP A 278 4.49 7.94 11.31
CA ASP A 278 5.78 8.53 10.96
C ASP A 278 5.99 8.60 9.43
N SER A 279 6.99 9.38 9.02
CA SER A 279 7.34 9.56 7.60
C SER A 279 7.94 8.32 6.94
N LYS A 280 8.22 7.24 7.68
CA LYS A 280 8.67 5.98 7.09
C LYS A 280 7.52 5.21 6.46
N THR A 281 6.28 5.61 6.76
CA THR A 281 5.05 4.99 6.29
C THR A 281 4.31 5.83 5.26
N SER A 282 4.99 6.76 4.59
CA SER A 282 4.37 7.56 3.53
C SER A 282 3.71 6.68 2.47
N ALA A 283 2.60 7.17 1.91
CA ALA A 283 1.78 6.44 0.95
C ALA A 283 2.52 6.17 -0.36
N GLY A 284 2.30 4.99 -0.95
CA GLY A 284 2.92 4.58 -2.21
C GLY A 284 4.44 4.71 -2.18
N MET A 285 4.96 5.44 -3.16
CA MET A 285 6.39 5.77 -3.25
C MET A 285 6.74 7.13 -2.65
N ASP A 286 5.81 7.85 -2.02
CA ASP A 286 5.93 9.29 -1.73
C ASP A 286 7.02 9.66 -0.70
N ARG A 287 7.61 8.68 -0.01
CA ARG A 287 8.77 8.93 0.84
C ARG A 287 9.99 9.25 -0.02
N THR A 288 10.63 10.39 0.22
CA THR A 288 11.78 10.87 -0.59
C THR A 288 12.94 9.87 -0.65
N ASP A 289 13.22 9.13 0.44
CA ASP A 289 14.20 8.04 0.47
C ASP A 289 13.83 6.89 -0.48
N ASP A 290 12.55 6.54 -0.56
CA ASP A 290 12.05 5.48 -1.44
C ASP A 290 12.07 5.91 -2.91
N ILE A 291 11.70 7.16 -3.23
CA ILE A 291 11.83 7.73 -4.58
C ILE A 291 13.29 7.67 -5.06
N LYS A 292 14.22 8.16 -4.23
CA LYS A 292 15.66 8.17 -4.56
C LYS A 292 16.19 6.76 -4.79
N LYS A 293 15.83 5.81 -3.92
CA LYS A 293 16.24 4.40 -4.05
C LYS A 293 15.66 3.78 -5.31
N ALA A 294 14.40 4.04 -5.63
CA ALA A 294 13.77 3.49 -6.82
C ALA A 294 14.39 4.01 -8.12
N ILE A 295 14.65 5.33 -8.20
CA ILE A 295 15.34 5.93 -9.35
C ILE A 295 16.76 5.37 -9.46
N TYR A 296 17.51 5.30 -8.35
CA TYR A 296 18.85 4.72 -8.34
C TYR A 296 18.86 3.27 -8.84
N GLN A 297 17.93 2.44 -8.34
CA GLN A 297 17.86 1.04 -8.74
C GLN A 297 17.48 0.90 -10.22
N SER A 298 16.55 1.71 -10.72
CA SER A 298 16.23 1.76 -12.15
C SER A 298 17.44 2.14 -13.01
N LEU A 299 18.22 3.15 -12.59
CA LEU A 299 19.47 3.51 -13.25
C LEU A 299 20.48 2.34 -13.22
N LYS A 300 20.65 1.70 -12.06
CA LYS A 300 21.54 0.55 -11.88
C LYS A 300 21.15 -0.59 -12.82
N ILE A 301 19.86 -0.92 -12.92
CA ILE A 301 19.36 -1.92 -13.87
C ILE A 301 19.70 -1.48 -15.30
N GLY A 302 19.38 -0.24 -15.68
CA GLY A 302 19.63 0.32 -17.01
C GLY A 302 21.09 0.28 -17.46
N THR A 303 22.07 0.28 -16.54
CA THR A 303 23.49 0.11 -16.90
C THR A 303 23.79 -1.25 -17.55
N ASN A 304 22.97 -2.26 -17.24
CA ASN A 304 23.15 -3.65 -17.66
C ASN A 304 22.28 -4.04 -18.87
N LEU A 305 21.29 -3.23 -19.26
CA LEU A 305 20.33 -3.56 -20.34
C LEU A 305 20.82 -3.21 -21.77
N LYS A 306 22.13 -3.25 -22.06
CA LYS A 306 22.66 -2.80 -23.36
C LYS A 306 22.27 -3.75 -24.50
N GLY A 307 21.86 -3.17 -25.64
CA GLY A 307 21.81 -3.86 -26.94
C GLY A 307 20.50 -4.59 -27.24
N ASP A 308 19.55 -4.60 -26.32
CA ASP A 308 18.23 -5.18 -26.54
C ASP A 308 17.14 -4.15 -26.21
N SER A 309 16.52 -3.61 -27.25
CA SER A 309 15.46 -2.61 -27.14
C SER A 309 14.19 -3.13 -26.45
N ARG A 310 14.08 -4.44 -26.25
CA ARG A 310 12.97 -5.08 -25.54
C ARG A 310 13.08 -4.96 -24.02
N LEU A 311 14.28 -4.72 -23.50
CA LEU A 311 14.49 -4.62 -22.06
C LEU A 311 14.22 -3.19 -21.58
N LYS A 312 13.42 -3.08 -20.52
CA LYS A 312 12.93 -1.81 -19.98
C LYS A 312 13.02 -1.80 -18.46
N THR A 313 12.98 -0.61 -17.86
CA THR A 313 12.91 -0.45 -16.41
C THR A 313 11.61 0.24 -15.96
N ALA A 314 11.12 -0.14 -14.79
CA ALA A 314 9.95 0.49 -14.18
C ALA A 314 10.13 0.74 -12.68
N ILE A 315 9.39 1.71 -12.19
CA ILE A 315 9.09 1.86 -10.77
C ILE A 315 7.62 1.49 -10.59
N ILE A 316 7.33 0.54 -9.70
CA ILE A 316 5.97 0.09 -9.40
C ILE A 316 5.57 0.57 -8.01
N SER A 317 4.37 1.13 -7.90
CA SER A 317 3.77 1.56 -6.63
C SER A 317 2.26 1.42 -6.69
N ASN A 318 1.56 1.42 -5.55
CA ASN A 318 0.10 1.55 -5.55
C ASN A 318 -0.33 2.99 -5.88
N LEU A 319 0.42 3.99 -5.40
CA LEU A 319 0.10 5.41 -5.55
C LEU A 319 1.31 6.21 -6.08
N PRO A 320 1.08 7.29 -6.84
CA PRO A 320 2.17 8.19 -7.24
C PRO A 320 2.73 8.95 -6.01
N ALA A 321 3.85 9.62 -6.21
CA ALA A 321 4.44 10.50 -5.19
C ALA A 321 3.64 11.82 -5.08
N TYR A 322 2.48 11.79 -4.41
CA TYR A 322 1.56 12.94 -4.36
C TYR A 322 2.18 14.22 -3.79
N ARG A 323 3.01 14.14 -2.75
CA ARG A 323 3.58 15.33 -2.09
C ARG A 323 4.91 15.74 -2.69
N HIS A 324 5.70 14.75 -3.11
CA HIS A 324 7.11 14.95 -3.47
C HIS A 324 7.40 14.69 -4.95
N GLY A 325 6.42 14.26 -5.74
CA GLY A 325 6.60 13.90 -7.15
C GLY A 325 7.12 15.04 -8.01
N GLY A 326 6.60 16.26 -7.82
CA GLY A 326 7.06 17.44 -8.57
C GLY A 326 8.55 17.75 -8.38
N GLU A 327 9.08 17.53 -7.18
CA GLU A 327 10.49 17.83 -6.84
C GLU A 327 11.41 16.63 -7.09
N TYR A 328 10.94 15.40 -6.86
CA TYR A 328 11.79 14.20 -6.85
C TYR A 328 11.56 13.21 -8.00
N VAL A 329 10.44 13.29 -8.72
CA VAL A 329 10.11 12.41 -9.84
C VAL A 329 10.16 13.17 -11.17
N THR A 330 9.45 14.30 -11.27
CA THR A 330 9.32 15.09 -12.51
C THR A 330 10.68 15.47 -13.13
N PRO A 331 11.73 15.85 -12.38
CA PRO A 331 13.03 16.15 -13.00
C PRO A 331 13.66 14.96 -13.75
N PHE A 332 13.24 13.73 -13.44
CA PHE A 332 13.78 12.50 -14.01
C PHE A 332 12.89 11.89 -15.11
N THR A 333 11.66 12.40 -15.32
CA THR A 333 10.74 11.86 -16.33
C THR A 333 11.30 12.02 -17.74
N ASP A 334 11.95 13.14 -18.03
CA ASP A 334 12.53 13.42 -19.35
C ASP A 334 14.06 13.33 -19.37
N MET A 335 14.66 12.92 -18.25
CA MET A 335 16.11 12.75 -18.16
C MET A 335 16.57 11.59 -19.06
N MET A 336 17.48 11.92 -19.97
CA MET A 336 18.25 10.97 -20.75
C MET A 336 19.69 10.90 -20.21
N TRP A 337 20.26 9.71 -20.18
CA TRP A 337 21.63 9.48 -19.70
C TRP A 337 22.33 8.41 -20.54
N GLY A 338 23.66 8.45 -20.55
CA GLY A 338 24.51 7.52 -21.28
C GLY A 338 25.70 7.07 -20.44
N LEU A 339 26.43 6.08 -20.93
CA LEU A 339 27.68 5.63 -20.33
C LEU A 339 28.85 6.17 -21.15
N GLU A 340 29.98 6.41 -20.51
CA GLU A 340 31.18 6.91 -21.19
C GLU A 340 31.61 6.00 -22.35
N LYS A 341 31.48 4.67 -22.17
CA LYS A 341 31.74 3.68 -23.23
C LYS A 341 30.84 3.79 -24.46
N ASP A 342 29.77 4.57 -24.40
CA ASP A 342 28.84 4.79 -25.50
C ASP A 342 29.17 6.08 -26.29
N PHE A 343 30.18 6.86 -25.87
CA PHE A 343 30.69 8.00 -26.64
C PHE A 343 31.27 7.54 -27.98
N LYS A 344 30.99 8.35 -29.00
CA LYS A 344 31.50 8.23 -30.37
C LYS A 344 31.98 9.59 -30.83
N THR A 345 33.04 9.63 -31.63
CA THR A 345 33.45 10.84 -32.32
C THR A 345 32.58 11.04 -33.56
N ILE A 346 31.79 12.11 -33.59
CA ILE A 346 30.92 12.49 -34.71
C ILE A 346 31.29 13.93 -35.08
N ASP A 347 31.74 14.14 -36.32
CA ASP A 347 32.16 15.47 -36.81
C ASP A 347 33.19 16.18 -35.91
N GLY A 348 34.08 15.42 -35.29
CA GLY A 348 35.11 15.94 -34.38
C GLY A 348 34.63 16.23 -32.95
N HIS A 349 33.37 15.95 -32.63
CA HIS A 349 32.80 16.10 -31.29
C HIS A 349 32.56 14.73 -30.64
N GLU A 350 32.76 14.64 -29.32
CA GLU A 350 32.31 13.49 -28.54
C GLU A 350 30.80 13.57 -28.31
N ALA A 351 30.07 12.58 -28.81
CA ALA A 351 28.62 12.52 -28.72
C ALA A 351 28.13 11.10 -28.44
N ILE A 352 26.94 10.99 -27.85
CA ILE A 352 26.21 9.73 -27.70
C ILE A 352 25.01 9.79 -28.64
N LEU A 353 24.83 8.75 -29.46
CA LEU A 353 23.67 8.69 -30.35
C LEU A 353 22.39 8.55 -29.51
N SER A 354 21.30 9.17 -29.95
CA SER A 354 20.02 9.13 -29.23
C SER A 354 19.54 7.70 -28.91
N LYS A 355 19.76 6.75 -29.82
CA LYS A 355 19.45 5.32 -29.62
C LYS A 355 20.27 4.62 -28.53
N ASP A 356 21.42 5.20 -28.18
CA ASP A 356 22.35 4.70 -27.16
C ASP A 356 22.12 5.42 -25.80
N LEU A 357 21.25 6.43 -25.77
CA LEU A 357 20.77 7.07 -24.54
C LEU A 357 19.69 6.22 -23.86
N ARG A 358 19.63 6.33 -22.53
CA ARG A 358 18.71 5.62 -21.65
C ARG A 358 17.89 6.61 -20.86
N ARG A 359 16.74 6.18 -20.35
CA ARG A 359 15.92 6.97 -19.44
C ARG A 359 16.26 6.64 -18.00
N ALA A 360 15.98 7.56 -17.07
CA ALA A 360 16.10 7.27 -15.64
C ALA A 360 15.24 6.05 -15.25
N PHE A 361 14.05 5.98 -15.82
CA PHE A 361 13.12 4.86 -15.84
C PHE A 361 12.30 4.92 -17.12
N ASP A 362 11.97 3.77 -17.71
CA ASP A 362 11.06 3.74 -18.86
C ASP A 362 9.62 3.99 -18.40
N PHE A 363 9.19 3.38 -17.29
CA PHE A 363 7.81 3.46 -16.81
C PHE A 363 7.71 3.78 -15.32
N ILE A 364 6.61 4.45 -14.95
CA ILE A 364 6.07 4.41 -13.59
C ILE A 364 4.70 3.75 -13.68
N ILE A 365 4.55 2.60 -13.04
CA ILE A 365 3.30 1.83 -13.05
C ILE A 365 2.66 1.96 -11.67
N THR A 366 1.53 2.63 -11.64
CA THR A 366 0.73 2.92 -10.45
C THR A 366 -0.74 2.67 -10.73
N LEU A 367 -1.52 2.33 -9.70
CA LEU A 367 -2.98 2.18 -9.86
C LEU A 367 -3.61 3.48 -10.34
N GLU A 368 -3.05 4.61 -9.92
CA GLU A 368 -3.45 5.95 -10.35
C GLU A 368 -2.31 6.68 -11.05
N GLU A 369 -2.65 7.49 -12.06
CA GLU A 369 -1.73 8.42 -12.74
C GLU A 369 -0.39 7.78 -13.22
N PRO A 370 -0.42 6.64 -13.95
CA PRO A 370 0.81 5.99 -14.39
C PRO A 370 1.53 6.79 -15.48
N ILE A 371 2.86 6.64 -15.57
CA ILE A 371 3.70 7.23 -16.64
C ILE A 371 4.13 6.10 -17.58
N LEU A 372 3.41 5.96 -18.70
CA LEU A 372 3.52 4.80 -19.60
C LEU A 372 4.20 5.07 -20.95
N ARG A 373 4.44 6.35 -21.30
CA ARG A 373 5.11 6.77 -22.55
C ARG A 373 4.53 6.11 -23.80
N ASP A 374 3.23 6.28 -24.00
CA ASP A 374 2.46 5.73 -25.12
C ASP A 374 2.33 4.20 -25.17
N MET A 375 2.89 3.49 -24.17
CA MET A 375 2.60 2.07 -23.97
C MET A 375 1.24 1.92 -23.31
N LYS A 376 0.41 1.04 -23.87
CA LYS A 376 -0.74 0.49 -23.15
C LYS A 376 -0.22 -0.68 -22.33
N ILE A 377 -0.58 -0.73 -21.06
CA ILE A 377 -0.30 -1.86 -20.17
C ILE A 377 -1.64 -2.50 -19.82
#